data_AF-A0A2N5YSL5-F1
#
_entry.id   AF-A0A2N5YSL5-F1
#
_cell.length_a   1.000
_cell.length_b   1.000
_cell.length_c   1.000
_cell.angle_alpha   90.00
_cell.angle_beta   90.00
_cell.angle_gamma   90.00
#
_symmetry.space_group_name_H-M   'P 1'
#
loop_
_entity.id
_entity.type
_entity.pdbx_description
1 polymer ?
#
loop_
_entity_poly.entity_id
_entity_poly.type
_entity_poly.pdbx_seq_one_letter_code
_entity_poly.pdbx_strand_id
1 'polypeptide(L)'
;MDLASISEKYGKKLDTIENISFSSFSLPGVGIEPNVNAVVSNIEMNKISKPIKGNNGVFLVKVINNKPAPEKTDFTEDKLSVMRNQASQVYKLFEAVEKKAEITDNRARYF
;
A
#
# COMPACT_ATOMS: atom_id res chain seq x y z
N MET A 1 -27.44 3.48 14.42
CA MET A 1 -26.92 4.68 13.73
C MET A 1 -26.48 4.20 12.36
N ASP A 2 -27.16 4.60 11.30
CA ASP A 2 -26.91 4.10 9.95
C ASP A 2 -26.12 5.14 9.11
N LEU A 3 -25.38 4.67 8.11
CA LEU A 3 -24.62 5.55 7.22
C LEU A 3 -25.54 6.52 6.47
N ALA A 4 -26.76 6.11 6.13
CA ALA A 4 -27.75 6.99 5.50
C ALA A 4 -28.08 8.20 6.39
N SER A 5 -28.37 7.97 7.67
CA SER A 5 -28.68 9.06 8.62
C SER A 5 -27.49 9.99 8.85
N ILE A 6 -26.25 9.47 8.79
CA ILE A 6 -25.02 10.27 8.88
C ILE A 6 -24.87 11.12 7.61
N SER A 7 -25.11 10.53 6.44
CA SER A 7 -25.08 11.19 5.14
C SER A 7 -26.03 12.40 5.11
N GLU A 8 -27.28 12.19 5.55
CA GLU A 8 -28.30 13.25 5.65
C GLU A 8 -27.89 14.36 6.62
N LYS A 9 -27.41 13.99 7.81
CA LYS A 9 -26.99 14.96 8.83
C LYS A 9 -25.88 15.89 8.36
N TYR A 10 -24.93 15.38 7.57
CA TYR A 10 -23.79 16.16 7.10
C TYR A 10 -23.93 16.64 5.65
N GLY A 11 -25.08 16.41 5.00
CA GLY A 11 -25.33 16.78 3.61
C GLY A 11 -24.30 16.18 2.64
N LYS A 12 -23.76 15.00 2.96
CA LYS A 12 -22.80 14.30 2.10
C LYS A 12 -23.51 13.23 1.29
N LYS A 13 -22.96 12.91 0.13
CA LYS A 13 -23.46 11.82 -0.72
C LYS A 13 -22.91 10.50 -0.20
N LEU A 14 -23.79 9.51 -0.04
CA LEU A 14 -23.39 8.12 0.19
C LEU A 14 -22.98 7.53 -1.16
N ASP A 15 -21.80 6.93 -1.21
CA ASP A 15 -21.28 6.30 -2.41
C ASP A 15 -20.89 4.85 -2.13
N THR A 16 -21.02 4.00 -3.15
CA THR A 16 -20.70 2.57 -3.09
C THR A 16 -19.65 2.27 -4.13
N ILE A 17 -18.53 1.70 -3.68
CA ILE A 17 -17.43 1.27 -4.54
C ILE A 17 -17.35 -0.25 -4.56
N GLU A 18 -17.01 -0.79 -5.72
CA GLU A 18 -16.90 -2.23 -5.96
C GLU A 18 -15.49 -2.60 -6.42
N ASN A 19 -15.16 -3.89 -6.35
CA ASN A 19 -13.90 -4.45 -6.85
C ASN A 19 -12.63 -3.82 -6.26
N ILE A 20 -12.66 -3.49 -4.97
CA ILE A 20 -11.50 -2.99 -4.22
C ILE A 20 -10.73 -4.18 -3.64
N SER A 21 -9.41 -4.14 -3.77
CA SER A 21 -8.50 -5.06 -3.10
C SER A 21 -7.46 -4.31 -2.27
N PHE A 22 -6.79 -5.02 -1.37
CA PHE A 22 -5.69 -4.43 -0.60
C PHE A 22 -4.57 -3.86 -1.49
N SER A 23 -4.39 -4.41 -2.70
CA SER A 23 -3.39 -3.94 -3.68
C SER A 23 -3.86 -2.74 -4.51
N SER A 24 -5.10 -2.28 -4.37
CA SER A 24 -5.61 -1.11 -5.09
C SER A 24 -4.83 0.14 -4.70
N PHE A 25 -4.24 0.81 -5.70
CA PHE A 25 -3.51 2.06 -5.51
C PHE A 25 -4.42 3.25 -5.17
N SER A 26 -5.61 3.29 -5.78
CA SER A 26 -6.63 4.31 -5.56
C SER A 26 -8.01 3.68 -5.42
N LEU A 27 -8.89 4.40 -4.74
CA LEU A 27 -10.30 4.07 -4.63
C LEU A 27 -11.05 4.77 -5.78
N PRO A 28 -11.84 4.04 -6.61
CA PRO A 28 -12.65 4.63 -7.67
C PRO A 28 -13.54 5.75 -7.14
N GLY A 29 -13.56 6.90 -7.82
CA GLY A 29 -14.36 8.07 -7.43
C GLY A 29 -13.85 8.85 -6.21
N VAL A 30 -12.94 8.29 -5.41
CA VAL A 30 -12.41 8.93 -4.18
C VAL A 30 -10.95 9.38 -4.35
N GLY A 31 -10.14 8.62 -5.07
CA GLY A 31 -8.72 8.93 -5.31
C GLY A 31 -7.75 8.12 -4.42
N ILE A 32 -6.57 8.68 -4.18
CA ILE A 32 -5.46 7.99 -3.49
C ILE A 32 -5.65 8.09 -1.97
N GLU A 33 -6.20 7.03 -1.39
CA GLU A 33 -6.56 6.94 0.04
C GLU A 33 -6.05 5.64 0.69
N PRO A 34 -4.72 5.45 0.81
CA PRO A 34 -4.12 4.19 1.24
C PRO A 34 -4.51 3.80 2.67
N ASN A 35 -4.66 4.77 3.58
CA ASN A 35 -5.10 4.49 4.95
C ASN A 35 -6.56 3.99 4.98
N VAL A 36 -7.43 4.58 4.16
CA VAL A 36 -8.82 4.13 4.03
C VAL A 36 -8.85 2.71 3.46
N ASN A 37 -8.07 2.44 2.41
CA ASN A 37 -8.00 1.10 1.82
C ASN A 37 -7.52 0.04 2.82
N ALA A 38 -6.50 0.35 3.63
CA ALA A 38 -6.00 -0.54 4.66
C ALA A 38 -7.04 -0.84 5.75
N VAL A 39 -7.78 0.18 6.20
CA VAL A 39 -8.82 0.00 7.21
C VAL A 39 -10.00 -0.80 6.68
N VAL A 40 -10.46 -0.53 5.44
CA VAL A 40 -11.53 -1.30 4.78
C VAL A 40 -11.18 -2.79 4.73
N SER A 41 -9.92 -3.13 4.47
CA SER A 41 -9.46 -4.52 4.38
C SER A 41 -9.49 -5.28 5.71
N ASN A 42 -9.65 -4.60 6.85
CA ASN A 42 -9.64 -5.20 8.19
C ASN A 42 -11.01 -5.12 8.91
N ILE A 43 -12.00 -4.43 8.34
CA ILE A 43 -13.32 -4.29 8.95
C ILE A 43 -14.16 -5.53 8.64
N GLU A 44 -14.87 -6.03 9.65
CA GLU A 44 -15.83 -7.12 9.45
C GLU A 44 -17.02 -6.69 8.57
N MET A 45 -17.55 -7.65 7.81
CA MET A 45 -18.73 -7.43 6.98
C MET A 45 -19.88 -6.82 7.80
N ASN A 46 -20.61 -5.89 7.19
CA ASN A 46 -21.74 -5.15 7.76
C ASN A 46 -21.43 -4.22 8.93
N LYS A 47 -20.17 -4.11 9.39
CA LYS A 47 -19.79 -3.12 10.41
C LYS A 47 -19.41 -1.78 9.78
N ILE A 48 -19.80 -0.70 10.47
CA ILE A 48 -19.38 0.67 10.14
C ILE A 48 -18.04 0.94 10.83
N SER A 49 -17.11 1.57 10.13
CA SER A 49 -15.81 1.96 10.65
C SER A 49 -15.90 3.05 11.71
N LYS A 50 -14.84 3.19 12.51
CA LYS A 50 -14.54 4.48 13.16
C LYS A 50 -14.20 5.53 12.09
N PRO A 51 -14.28 6.83 12.38
CA PRO A 51 -13.82 7.87 11.45
C PRO A 51 -12.35 7.64 11.05
N ILE A 52 -12.09 7.52 9.76
CA ILE A 52 -10.77 7.23 9.20
C ILE A 52 -10.20 8.53 8.66
N LYS A 53 -9.01 8.93 9.12
CA LYS A 53 -8.28 10.05 8.53
C LYS A 53 -7.63 9.60 7.21
N GLY A 54 -8.19 10.03 6.10
CA GLY A 54 -7.60 9.93 4.78
C GLY A 54 -6.69 11.11 4.44
N ASN A 55 -6.15 11.11 3.24
CA ASN A 55 -5.34 12.17 2.67
C ASN A 55 -6.18 13.41 2.35
N ASN A 56 -7.36 13.22 1.75
CA ASN A 56 -8.21 14.32 1.29
C ASN A 56 -9.40 14.61 2.23
N GLY A 57 -9.58 13.82 3.29
CA GLY A 57 -10.72 14.00 4.20
C GLY A 57 -10.85 12.92 5.27
N VAL A 58 -11.96 12.98 6.00
CA VAL A 58 -12.34 11.97 7.00
C VAL A 58 -13.45 11.10 6.43
N PHE A 59 -13.28 9.79 6.51
CA PHE A 59 -14.18 8.81 5.87
C PHE A 59 -14.84 7.91 6.92
N LEU A 60 -16.08 7.52 6.63
CA LEU A 60 -16.78 6.42 7.30
C LEU A 60 -17.14 5.40 6.22
N VAL A 61 -16.80 4.14 6.48
CA VAL A 61 -17.00 3.06 5.51
C VAL A 61 -17.76 1.91 6.15
N LYS A 62 -18.52 1.19 5.34
CA LYS A 62 -19.19 -0.06 5.72
C LYS A 62 -18.90 -1.10 4.65
N VAL A 63 -18.39 -2.26 5.09
CA VAL A 63 -18.12 -3.38 4.17
C VAL A 63 -19.44 -4.08 3.84
N ILE A 64 -19.91 -3.94 2.61
CA ILE A 64 -21.17 -4.54 2.15
C ILE A 64 -20.95 -6.00 1.73
N ASN A 65 -19.81 -6.29 1.13
CA ASN A 65 -19.42 -7.62 0.69
C ASN A 65 -17.91 -7.82 0.90
N ASN A 66 -17.50 -9.04 1.25
CA ASN A 66 -16.10 -9.42 1.36
C ASN A 66 -15.91 -10.79 0.70
N LYS A 67 -15.04 -10.84 -0.31
CA LYS A 67 -14.64 -12.09 -0.96
C LYS A 67 -13.19 -12.40 -0.54
N PRO A 68 -12.96 -13.44 0.28
CA PRO A 68 -11.60 -13.81 0.67
C PRO A 68 -10.81 -14.20 -0.59
N ALA A 69 -9.53 -13.79 -0.61
CA ALA A 69 -8.60 -14.27 -1.62
C ALA A 69 -8.41 -15.79 -1.45
N PRO A 70 -8.25 -16.55 -2.55
CA PRO A 70 -7.90 -17.96 -2.45
C PRO A 70 -6.55 -18.11 -1.73
N GLU A 71 -6.37 -19.22 -1.03
CA GLU A 71 -5.06 -19.53 -0.44
C GLU A 71 -4.01 -19.65 -1.53
N LYS A 72 -2.91 -18.90 -1.35
CA LYS A 72 -1.74 -19.00 -2.23
C LYS A 72 -0.86 -20.14 -1.73
N THR A 73 -0.68 -21.17 -2.56
CA THR A 73 0.14 -22.35 -2.24
C THR A 73 1.51 -22.32 -2.91
N ASP A 74 1.66 -21.58 -4.00
CA ASP A 74 2.93 -21.39 -4.70
C ASP A 74 3.41 -19.93 -4.61
N PHE A 75 4.62 -19.76 -4.11
CA PHE A 75 5.29 -18.47 -3.90
C PHE A 75 6.54 -18.32 -4.78
N THR A 76 6.74 -19.18 -5.78
CA THR A 76 7.93 -19.18 -6.64
C THR A 76 8.11 -17.84 -7.36
N GLU A 77 7.04 -17.27 -7.90
CA GLU A 77 7.08 -15.96 -8.57
C GLU A 77 7.41 -14.81 -7.60
N ASP A 78 6.87 -14.86 -6.38
CA ASP A 78 7.16 -13.85 -5.35
C ASP A 78 8.64 -13.90 -4.96
N LYS A 79 9.18 -15.11 -4.76
CA LYS A 79 10.60 -15.32 -4.49
C LYS A 79 11.46 -14.77 -5.62
N LEU A 80 11.12 -15.08 -6.88
CA LEU A 80 11.84 -14.56 -8.04
C LEU A 80 11.76 -13.03 -8.12
N SER A 81 10.62 -12.44 -7.79
CA SER A 81 10.44 -10.99 -7.75
C SER A 81 11.31 -10.33 -6.67
N VAL A 82 11.35 -10.90 -5.47
CA VAL A 82 12.22 -10.44 -4.38
C VAL A 82 13.69 -10.57 -4.77
N MET A 83 14.11 -11.69 -5.35
CA MET A 83 15.49 -11.90 -5.82
C MET A 83 15.89 -10.88 -6.88
N ARG A 84 15.03 -10.60 -7.87
CA ARG A 84 15.29 -9.56 -8.89
C ARG A 84 15.40 -8.17 -8.27
N ASN A 85 14.52 -7.83 -7.34
CA ASN A 85 14.59 -6.56 -6.62
C ASN A 85 15.85 -6.44 -5.76
N GLN A 86 16.36 -7.54 -5.21
CA GLN A 86 17.60 -7.51 -4.42
C GLN A 86 18.83 -7.38 -5.32
N ALA A 87 18.86 -8.08 -6.45
CA ALA A 87 19.94 -8.00 -7.43
C ALA A 87 20.11 -6.58 -8.01
N SER A 88 19.02 -5.83 -8.23
CA SER A 88 19.10 -4.44 -8.70
C SER A 88 19.73 -3.49 -7.67
N GLN A 89 19.79 -3.87 -6.38
CA GLN A 89 20.42 -3.08 -5.33
C GLN A 89 21.92 -3.32 -5.16
N VAL A 90 22.54 -4.20 -5.97
CA VAL A 90 23.98 -4.51 -5.90
C VAL A 90 24.85 -3.26 -6.13
N TYR A 91 24.37 -2.24 -6.85
CA TYR A 91 25.09 -0.96 -6.96
C TYR A 91 25.32 -0.27 -5.61
N LYS A 92 24.43 -0.47 -4.62
CA LYS A 92 24.62 0.02 -3.25
C LYS A 92 25.67 -0.77 -2.47
N LEU A 93 25.99 -1.99 -2.89
CA LEU A 93 27.07 -2.78 -2.29
C LEU A 93 28.45 -2.21 -2.64
N PHE A 94 28.60 -1.63 -3.83
CA PHE A 94 29.89 -1.09 -4.27
C PHE A 94 30.44 -0.04 -3.30
N GLU A 95 29.59 0.89 -2.85
CA GLU A 95 29.97 1.93 -1.87
C GLU A 95 30.42 1.31 -0.53
N ALA A 96 29.77 0.22 -0.09
CA ALA A 96 30.16 -0.48 1.13
C ALA A 96 31.48 -1.25 1.00
N VAL A 97 31.74 -1.82 -0.20
CA VAL A 97 33.01 -2.49 -0.52
C VAL A 97 34.14 -1.48 -0.62
N GLU A 98 33.93 -0.35 -1.30
CA GLU A 98 34.89 0.75 -1.43
C GLU A 98 35.30 1.31 -0.06
N LYS A 99 34.34 1.58 0.83
CA LYS A 99 34.62 2.07 2.20
C LYS A 99 35.43 1.08 3.05
N LYS A 100 35.32 -0.22 2.78
CA LYS A 100 36.08 -1.26 3.50
C LYS A 100 37.42 -1.59 2.84
N ALA A 101 37.61 -1.21 1.58
CA ALA A 101 38.83 -1.48 0.86
C ALA A 101 39.90 -0.43 1.22
N GLU A 102 41.10 -0.88 1.56
CA GLU A 102 42.26 0.01 1.67
C GLU A 102 42.76 0.34 0.26
N ILE A 103 42.23 1.43 -0.32
CA ILE A 103 42.58 1.86 -1.67
C ILE A 103 43.67 2.93 -1.60
N THR A 104 44.84 2.65 -2.17
CA THR A 104 45.91 3.65 -2.37
C THR A 104 45.90 4.15 -3.82
N ASP A 105 45.62 5.44 -4.00
CA ASP A 105 45.58 6.06 -5.33
C ASP A 105 46.98 6.53 -5.75
N ASN A 106 47.53 5.91 -6.81
CA ASN A 106 48.83 6.27 -7.38
C ASN A 106 48.71 7.01 -8.72
N ARG A 107 47.51 7.43 -9.15
CA ARG A 107 47.30 8.05 -10.47
C ARG A 107 48.13 9.33 -10.64
N ALA A 108 48.28 10.11 -9.58
CA ALA A 108 49.12 11.31 -9.56
C ALA A 108 50.62 11.07 -9.81
N ARG A 109 51.09 9.81 -9.79
CA ARG A 109 52.51 9.46 -10.04
C ARG A 109 52.84 9.24 -11.51
N TYR A 110 51.85 9.31 -12.41
CA TYR A 110 52.01 8.99 -13.84
C TYR A 110 51.57 10.15 -14.78
N PHE A 111 51.56 11.39 -14.28
CA PHE A 111 51.36 12.60 -15.09
C PHE A 111 52.61 13.48 -15.06
#